data_AF-A0A9E7ENG6-F1
#
_entry.id   AF-A0A9E7ENG6-F1
#
_cell.length_a   1.000
_cell.length_b   1.000
_cell.length_c   1.000
_cell.angle_alpha   90.00
_cell.angle_beta   90.00
_cell.angle_gamma   90.00
#
_symmetry.space_group_name_H-M   'P 1'
#
loop_
_entity.id
_entity.type
_entity.pdbx_description
1 polymer ?
#
loop_
_entity_poly.entity_id
_entity_poly.type
_entity_poly.pdbx_seq_one_letter_code
_entity_poly.pdbx_strand_id
1 'polypeptide(L)'
;MERRKKVVVLLSAFLFLVQSLFSTTCALHRDHFPPSFLFGTSTSAYQIEGAYEEGNKSLSNWDVFTHSQVSTDEDNSSVALPPSLPTWFVPLFWFFHCAGGKIKDGSNGDVAADHYHIYMVSLFMIANVTCS
;
A
#
# COMPACT_ATOMS: atom_id res chain seq x y z
N MET A 1 -39.36 -10.51 43.61
CA MET A 1 -37.91 -10.79 43.61
C MET A 1 -37.53 -11.85 42.57
N GLU A 2 -38.27 -12.96 42.48
CA GLU A 2 -37.98 -14.10 41.58
C GLU A 2 -37.97 -13.80 40.07
N ARG A 3 -38.93 -13.00 39.58
CA ARG A 3 -39.00 -12.62 38.15
C ARG A 3 -37.79 -11.81 37.67
N ARG A 4 -37.22 -10.96 38.53
CA ARG A 4 -36.03 -10.15 38.21
C ARG A 4 -34.77 -11.02 38.11
N LYS A 5 -34.65 -12.05 38.94
CA LYS A 5 -33.55 -13.02 38.88
C LYS A 5 -33.57 -13.81 37.56
N LYS A 6 -34.76 -14.26 37.12
CA LYS A 6 -34.92 -14.96 35.83
C LYS A 6 -34.54 -14.10 34.63
N VAL A 7 -34.91 -12.81 34.63
CA VAL A 7 -34.56 -11.89 33.53
C VAL A 7 -33.04 -11.63 33.47
N VAL A 8 -32.39 -11.44 34.63
CA VAL A 8 -30.93 -11.24 34.68
C VAL A 8 -30.17 -12.48 34.19
N VAL A 9 -30.62 -13.67 34.59
CA VAL A 9 -30.02 -14.95 34.13
C VAL A 9 -30.22 -15.17 32.63
N LEU A 10 -31.39 -14.84 32.09
CA LEU A 10 -31.66 -14.96 30.65
C LEU A 10 -30.86 -13.94 29.83
N LEU A 11 -30.72 -12.71 30.32
CA LEU A 11 -29.90 -11.68 29.66
C LEU A 11 -28.42 -12.03 29.71
N SER A 12 -27.90 -12.55 30.82
CA SER A 12 -26.50 -12.98 30.90
C SER A 12 -26.22 -14.20 30.01
N ALA A 13 -27.15 -15.16 29.94
CA ALA A 13 -27.05 -16.30 29.03
C ALA A 13 -27.10 -15.86 27.56
N PHE A 14 -27.97 -14.91 27.21
CA PHE A 14 -28.05 -14.35 25.87
C PHE A 14 -26.77 -13.60 25.49
N LEU A 15 -26.23 -12.76 26.38
CA LEU A 15 -24.96 -12.07 26.15
C LEU A 15 -23.78 -13.04 25.98
N PHE A 16 -23.75 -14.14 26.75
CA PHE A 16 -22.73 -15.18 26.63
C PHE A 16 -22.85 -15.95 25.30
N LEU A 17 -24.08 -16.28 24.87
CA LEU A 17 -24.33 -16.91 23.57
C LEU A 17 -23.91 -15.99 22.41
N VAL A 18 -24.22 -14.70 22.51
CA VAL A 18 -23.82 -13.69 21.52
C VAL A 18 -22.28 -13.56 21.47
N GLN A 19 -21.58 -13.54 22.61
CA GLN A 19 -20.11 -13.52 22.65
C GLN A 19 -19.47 -14.78 22.03
N SER A 20 -20.08 -15.95 22.23
CA SER A 20 -19.64 -17.21 21.61
C SER A 20 -19.83 -17.22 20.09
N LEU A 21 -20.82 -16.50 19.56
CA LEU A 21 -21.05 -16.38 18.11
C LEU A 21 -20.02 -15.48 17.42
N PHE A 22 -19.34 -14.59 18.14
CA PHE A 22 -18.31 -13.68 17.61
C PHE A 22 -16.87 -14.20 17.72
N SER A 23 -16.64 -15.39 18.31
CA SER A 23 -15.29 -15.87 18.66
C SER A 23 -14.58 -16.72 17.60
N THR A 24 -15.03 -16.69 16.34
CA THR A 24 -14.33 -17.38 15.24
C THR A 24 -13.88 -16.40 14.18
N THR A 25 -12.94 -15.52 14.54
CA THR A 25 -12.01 -15.02 13.53
C THR A 25 -10.99 -16.14 13.28
N CYS A 26 -11.12 -16.83 12.16
CA CYS A 26 -10.10 -17.76 11.69
C CYS A 26 -8.87 -16.95 11.28
N ALA A 27 -7.93 -16.75 12.20
CA ALA A 27 -6.61 -16.23 11.87
C ALA A 27 -5.95 -17.17 10.87
N LEU A 28 -5.41 -16.63 9.77
CA LEU A 28 -4.64 -17.42 8.82
C LEU A 28 -3.32 -17.82 9.48
N HIS A 29 -3.06 -19.12 9.59
CA HIS A 29 -1.82 -19.66 10.14
C HIS A 29 -0.92 -20.19 9.02
N ARG A 30 0.41 -20.22 9.26
CA ARG A 30 1.39 -20.70 8.28
C ARG A 30 1.13 -22.14 7.85
N ASP A 31 0.62 -22.97 8.77
CA ASP A 31 0.31 -24.39 8.57
C ASP A 31 -0.85 -24.62 7.59
N HIS A 32 -1.61 -23.59 7.23
CA HIS A 32 -2.64 -23.70 6.19
C HIS A 32 -2.05 -23.77 4.77
N PHE A 33 -0.75 -23.49 4.60
CA PHE A 33 -0.05 -23.50 3.32
C PHE A 33 0.96 -24.65 3.25
N PRO A 34 1.26 -25.21 2.06
CA PRO A 34 2.30 -26.21 1.91
C PRO A 34 3.66 -25.75 2.48
N PRO A 35 4.52 -26.67 2.95
CA PRO A 35 5.84 -26.33 3.48
C PRO A 35 6.72 -25.54 2.50
N SER A 36 6.55 -25.75 1.20
CA SER A 36 7.29 -25.07 0.13
C SER A 36 6.64 -23.79 -0.39
N PHE A 37 5.54 -23.33 0.24
CA PHE A 37 4.89 -22.08 -0.15
C PHE A 37 5.77 -20.89 0.22
N LEU A 38 5.96 -19.94 -0.70
CA LEU A 38 6.81 -18.76 -0.48
C LEU A 38 5.96 -17.52 -0.23
N PHE A 39 6.22 -16.85 0.89
CA PHE A 39 5.71 -15.51 1.16
C PHE A 39 6.81 -14.49 0.88
N GLY A 40 6.42 -13.34 0.34
CA GLY A 40 7.35 -12.27 0.00
C GLY A 40 6.65 -10.91 -0.01
N THR A 41 7.45 -9.87 -0.16
CA THR A 41 6.99 -8.48 -0.35
C THR A 41 7.56 -7.94 -1.65
N SER A 42 6.91 -6.94 -2.24
CA SER A 42 7.31 -6.32 -3.51
C SER A 42 7.17 -4.80 -3.44
N THR A 43 8.12 -4.08 -4.04
CA THR A 43 8.13 -2.62 -4.13
C THR A 43 8.49 -2.19 -5.56
N SER A 44 8.38 -0.89 -5.87
CA SER A 44 8.80 -0.33 -7.16
C SER A 44 9.89 0.74 -7.01
N ALA A 45 10.81 0.79 -7.98
CA ALA A 45 12.00 1.67 -7.96
C ALA A 45 11.68 3.13 -7.61
N TYR A 46 10.78 3.79 -8.37
CA TYR A 46 10.46 5.21 -8.17
C TYR A 46 9.83 5.50 -6.79
N GLN A 47 9.11 4.54 -6.20
CA GLN A 47 8.44 4.73 -4.92
C GLN A 47 9.37 4.58 -3.71
N ILE A 48 10.53 3.96 -3.87
CA ILE A 48 11.39 3.57 -2.75
C ILE A 48 12.85 4.00 -2.88
N GLU A 49 13.43 4.04 -4.08
CA GLU A 49 14.87 4.29 -4.26
C GLU A 49 15.28 5.71 -3.87
N GLY A 50 14.63 6.73 -4.43
CA GLY A 50 15.14 8.10 -4.37
C GLY A 50 16.34 8.30 -5.29
N ALA A 51 17.21 9.23 -4.91
CA ALA A 51 18.48 9.53 -5.56
C ALA A 51 18.31 9.76 -7.08
N TYR A 52 17.30 10.54 -7.46
CA TYR A 52 16.84 10.62 -8.86
C TYR A 52 17.90 11.11 -9.86
N GLU A 53 18.86 11.91 -9.39
CA GLU A 53 19.99 12.47 -10.16
C GLU A 53 21.35 11.82 -9.85
N GLU A 54 21.40 10.81 -8.99
CA GLU A 54 22.67 10.17 -8.61
C GLU A 54 23.05 9.02 -9.57
N GLY A 55 24.34 8.67 -9.60
CA GLY A 55 24.79 7.40 -10.19
C GLY A 55 24.52 7.20 -11.68
N ASN A 56 24.72 8.22 -12.52
CA ASN A 56 24.44 8.18 -13.98
C ASN A 56 23.00 7.72 -14.32
N LYS A 57 22.06 7.86 -13.38
CA LYS A 57 20.65 7.56 -13.60
C LYS A 57 20.09 8.51 -14.64
N SER A 58 19.34 7.95 -15.60
CA SER A 58 18.58 8.74 -16.56
C SER A 58 17.22 9.09 -16.00
N LEU A 59 16.70 10.26 -16.39
CA LEU A 59 15.36 10.69 -16.02
C LEU A 59 14.32 9.67 -16.49
N SER A 60 13.44 9.28 -15.58
CA SER A 60 12.26 8.50 -15.88
C SER A 60 11.09 9.40 -16.26
N ASN A 61 10.05 8.82 -16.87
CA ASN A 61 8.81 9.54 -17.15
C ASN A 61 8.18 10.14 -15.87
N TRP A 62 8.40 9.51 -14.71
CA TRP A 62 7.86 9.98 -13.45
C TRP A 62 8.60 11.21 -12.92
N ASP A 63 9.93 11.30 -13.08
CA ASP A 63 10.71 12.49 -12.73
C ASP A 63 10.19 13.70 -13.52
N VAL A 64 10.09 13.54 -14.85
CA VAL A 64 9.57 14.57 -15.75
C VAL A 64 8.16 14.97 -15.35
N PHE A 65 7.28 14.00 -15.06
CA PHE A 65 5.91 14.28 -14.68
C PHE A 65 5.81 15.05 -13.36
N THR A 66 6.57 14.69 -12.32
CA THR A 66 6.48 15.35 -11.01
C THR A 66 7.14 16.72 -10.99
N HIS A 67 8.22 16.93 -11.74
CA HIS A 67 8.89 18.23 -11.82
C HIS A 67 8.22 19.21 -12.79
N SER A 68 7.39 18.73 -13.73
CA SER A 68 6.66 19.59 -14.67
C SER A 68 5.42 20.25 -14.06
N GLN A 69 4.99 19.87 -12.86
CA GLN A 69 3.77 20.38 -12.21
C GLN A 69 4.02 21.67 -11.40
N VAL A 70 4.86 22.58 -11.90
CA VAL A 70 5.02 23.91 -11.31
C VAL A 70 3.73 24.69 -11.52
N SER A 71 3.04 24.96 -10.43
CA SER A 71 1.85 25.80 -10.35
C SER A 71 2.17 27.23 -10.79
N THR A 72 1.85 27.56 -12.04
CA THR A 72 1.21 28.87 -12.25
C THR A 72 -0.24 28.68 -11.85
N ASP A 73 -0.61 29.29 -10.73
CA ASP A 73 -2.00 29.53 -10.42
C ASP A 73 -2.68 30.16 -11.65
N GLU A 74 -3.91 29.73 -11.90
CA GLU A 74 -4.79 30.08 -13.04
C GLU A 74 -4.80 29.12 -14.24
N ASP A 75 -5.91 28.37 -14.28
CA ASP A 75 -6.68 27.95 -15.45
C ASP A 75 -6.06 26.96 -16.48
N ASN A 76 -6.85 25.91 -16.75
CA ASN A 76 -6.88 25.09 -17.97
C ASN A 76 -5.60 24.58 -18.69
N SER A 77 -4.74 23.78 -18.04
CA SER A 77 -3.89 22.85 -18.83
C SER A 77 -4.06 21.40 -18.38
N SER A 78 -5.04 20.74 -19.00
CA SER A 78 -5.05 19.29 -19.11
C SER A 78 -3.85 18.88 -19.98
N VAL A 79 -2.70 18.65 -19.35
CA VAL A 79 -1.64 17.84 -19.96
C VAL A 79 -2.12 16.39 -19.90
N ALA A 80 -3.06 16.07 -20.79
CA ALA A 80 -3.51 14.71 -21.02
C ALA A 80 -2.37 13.95 -21.69
N LEU A 81 -2.02 12.78 -21.13
CA LEU A 81 -1.16 11.81 -21.79
C LEU A 81 -1.66 11.53 -23.21
N PRO A 82 -0.79 11.31 -24.21
CA PRO A 82 -1.21 11.00 -25.57
C PRO A 82 -2.13 9.76 -25.58
N PRO A 83 -3.28 9.78 -26.29
CA PRO A 83 -4.36 8.80 -26.13
C PRO A 83 -4.10 7.45 -26.83
N SER A 84 -2.86 7.03 -27.05
CA SER A 84 -2.54 5.92 -27.97
C SER A 84 -2.05 4.61 -27.34
N LEU A 85 -1.99 4.48 -26.01
CA LEU A 85 -1.62 3.20 -25.38
C LEU A 85 -2.87 2.44 -24.89
N PRO A 86 -3.10 1.19 -25.36
CA PRO A 86 -4.22 0.38 -24.93
C PRO A 86 -4.20 0.16 -23.42
N THR A 87 -5.30 0.47 -22.75
CA THR A 87 -5.47 0.38 -21.29
C THR A 87 -5.33 -1.03 -20.73
N TRP A 88 -5.34 -2.07 -21.57
CA TRP A 88 -5.16 -3.46 -21.18
C TRP A 88 -3.69 -3.95 -21.21
N PHE A 89 -2.73 -3.11 -21.62
CA PHE A 89 -1.29 -3.45 -21.66
C PHE A 89 -0.49 -2.93 -20.46
N VAL A 90 -1.14 -2.37 -19.45
CA VAL A 90 -0.46 -1.77 -18.28
C VAL A 90 -0.55 -2.73 -17.09
N PRO A 91 0.47 -3.57 -16.83
CA PRO A 91 0.50 -4.35 -15.61
C PRO A 91 0.69 -3.39 -14.43
N LEU A 92 -0.28 -3.38 -13.50
CA LEU A 92 -0.15 -3.22 -12.03
C LEU A 92 0.86 -2.22 -11.41
N PHE A 93 1.34 -1.23 -12.16
CA PHE A 93 2.20 -0.14 -11.67
C PHE A 93 1.41 1.16 -11.41
N TRP A 94 0.14 1.18 -11.80
CA TRP A 94 -0.71 2.36 -11.78
C TRP A 94 -1.73 2.29 -10.64
N PHE A 95 -1.29 2.53 -9.42
CA PHE A 95 -2.19 2.90 -8.33
C PHE A 95 -1.44 3.76 -7.32
N PHE A 96 -1.46 5.08 -7.50
CA PHE A 96 -1.76 6.03 -6.43
C PHE A 96 -2.22 7.37 -7.05
N HIS A 97 -3.54 7.50 -7.18
CA HIS A 97 -4.25 8.73 -6.90
C HIS A 97 -3.84 10.03 -7.64
N CYS A 98 -3.58 9.96 -8.95
CA CYS A 98 -3.59 11.17 -9.78
C CYS A 98 -5.04 11.52 -10.16
N ALA A 99 -5.77 12.21 -9.28
CA ALA A 99 -7.04 12.82 -9.65
C ALA A 99 -6.74 14.05 -10.53
N GLY A 100 -6.97 13.95 -11.84
CA GLY A 100 -6.73 15.06 -12.78
C GLY A 100 -5.27 15.24 -13.20
N GLY A 101 -4.44 14.20 -13.13
CA GLY A 101 -3.05 14.27 -13.61
C GLY A 101 -2.12 15.09 -12.72
N LYS A 102 -2.48 15.29 -11.44
CA LYS A 102 -1.64 15.97 -10.45
C LYS A 102 -1.40 15.08 -9.23
N ILE A 103 -0.20 15.18 -8.66
CA ILE A 103 0.09 14.60 -7.36
C ILE A 103 -0.68 15.40 -6.30
N LYS A 104 -1.44 14.71 -5.45
CA LYS A 104 -2.40 15.35 -4.53
C LYS A 104 -1.77 16.31 -3.52
N ASP A 105 -0.56 16.00 -3.06
CA ASP A 105 0.19 16.77 -2.07
C ASP A 105 1.37 17.52 -2.69
N GLY A 106 1.54 17.44 -4.02
CA GLY A 106 2.68 18.03 -4.73
C GLY A 106 4.03 17.37 -4.43
N SER A 107 4.06 16.20 -3.76
CA SER A 107 5.29 15.48 -3.47
C SER A 107 5.88 14.79 -4.72
N ASN A 108 7.15 14.38 -4.63
CA ASN A 108 7.86 13.68 -5.70
C ASN A 108 8.70 12.50 -5.17
N GLY A 109 9.35 11.78 -6.08
CA GLY A 109 10.17 10.60 -5.77
C GLY A 109 11.66 10.89 -5.56
N ASP A 110 12.07 12.16 -5.41
CA ASP A 110 13.49 12.55 -5.46
C ASP A 110 14.32 11.87 -4.35
N VAL A 111 13.72 11.72 -3.17
CA VAL A 111 14.32 11.02 -2.00
C VAL A 111 13.55 9.73 -1.68
N ALA A 112 12.22 9.71 -1.83
CA ALA A 112 11.37 8.56 -1.52
C ALA A 112 11.66 7.96 -0.12
N ALA A 113 11.91 6.65 -0.02
CA ALA A 113 12.34 5.97 1.21
C ALA A 113 13.87 5.86 1.33
N ASP A 114 14.60 6.54 0.45
CA ASP A 114 16.07 6.56 0.35
C ASP A 114 16.71 5.16 0.23
N HIS A 115 15.95 4.22 -0.34
CA HIS A 115 16.37 2.82 -0.43
C HIS A 115 17.65 2.67 -1.29
N TYR A 116 17.95 3.64 -2.16
CA TYR A 116 19.21 3.67 -2.89
C TYR A 116 20.43 3.66 -1.94
N HIS A 117 20.36 4.34 -0.80
CA HIS A 117 21.42 4.38 0.19
C HIS A 117 21.28 3.31 1.29
N ILE A 118 20.05 2.91 1.65
CA ILE A 118 19.78 2.02 2.79
C ILE A 118 19.37 0.58 2.42
N TYR A 119 19.66 0.12 1.20
CA TYR A 119 19.27 -1.21 0.72
C TYR A 119 19.68 -2.39 1.59
N MET A 120 20.79 -2.27 2.31
CA MET A 120 21.20 -3.28 3.27
C MET A 120 20.20 -3.43 4.43
N VAL A 121 19.61 -2.33 4.91
CA VAL A 121 18.61 -2.34 5.98
C VAL A 121 17.31 -2.99 5.50
N SER A 122 16.88 -2.68 4.29
CA SER A 122 15.69 -3.28 3.68
C SER A 122 15.83 -4.79 3.46
N LEU A 123 16.99 -5.25 2.98
CA LEU A 123 17.26 -6.68 2.82
C LEU A 123 17.20 -7.43 4.15
N PHE A 124 17.76 -6.84 5.21
CA PHE A 124 17.69 -7.39 6.56
C PHE A 124 16.23 -7.48 7.05
N MET A 125 15.44 -6.43 6.83
CA MET A 125 14.03 -6.41 7.23
C MET A 125 13.19 -7.44 6.47
N ILE A 126 13.42 -7.57 5.16
CA ILE A 126 12.74 -8.58 4.32
C ILE A 126 13.08 -9.99 4.81
N ALA A 127 14.36 -10.29 5.05
CA ALA A 127 14.79 -11.59 5.55
C ALA A 127 14.13 -11.95 6.89
N ASN A 128 14.01 -10.99 7.81
CA ASN A 128 13.40 -11.22 9.12
C ASN A 128 11.88 -11.48 9.02
N VAL A 129 11.19 -10.86 8.06
CA VAL A 129 9.75 -11.04 7.88
C VAL A 129 9.39 -12.31 7.10
N THR A 130 10.22 -12.73 6.14
CA THR A 130 9.91 -13.88 5.26
C THR A 130 10.47 -15.21 5.75
N CYS A 131 11.52 -15.20 6.58
CA CYS A 131 12.14 -16.42 7.11
C CYS A 131 11.62 -16.85 8.49
N SER A 132 10.52 -16.26 8.99
CA SER A 132 9.92 -16.60 10.30
C SER A 132 8.94 -17.76 10.26
#